data_AF-A0A1G9A0L1-F1
#
_entry.id   AF-A0A1G9A0L1-F1
#
_cell.length_a   1.000
_cell.length_b   1.000
_cell.length_c   1.000
_cell.angle_alpha   90.00
_cell.angle_beta   90.00
_cell.angle_gamma   90.00
#
_symmetry.space_group_name_H-M   'P 1'
#
loop_
_entity.id
_entity.type
_entity.pdbx_description
1 polymer ?
#
loop_
_entity_poly.entity_id
_entity_poly.type
_entity_poly.pdbx_seq_one_letter_code
_entity_poly.pdbx_strand_id
1 'polypeptide(L)' 'MDKKIQYREKDLKDIELDLEELSIQLIDILKYYKIKGVINNEEYEQHIKVKEKFLTYLQNKREKDL' A
#
# COMPACT_ATOMS: atom_id res chain seq x y z
N MET A 1 25.13 -15.74 -12.68
CA MET A 1 24.38 -16.66 -11.80
C MET A 1 23.13 -15.90 -11.38
N ASP A 2 22.05 -16.07 -12.14
CA ASP A 2 20.80 -15.33 -11.95
C ASP A 2 20.25 -15.60 -10.56
N LYS A 3 20.15 -14.55 -9.74
CA LYS A 3 19.45 -14.60 -8.45
C LYS A 3 17.96 -14.76 -8.75
N LYS A 4 17.52 -16.00 -9.03
CA LYS A 4 16.12 -16.38 -8.95
C LYS A 4 15.69 -16.15 -7.50
N ILE A 5 15.03 -15.03 -7.27
CA ILE A 5 14.40 -14.70 -6.00
C ILE A 5 13.29 -15.72 -5.80
N GLN A 6 13.61 -16.75 -5.04
CA GLN A 6 12.72 -17.85 -4.71
C GLN A 6 11.84 -17.37 -3.56
N TYR A 7 10.82 -16.56 -3.87
CA TYR A 7 9.80 -16.18 -2.90
C TYR A 7 9.10 -17.46 -2.46
N ARG A 8 9.41 -17.96 -1.26
CA ARG A 8 8.59 -18.98 -0.63
C ARG A 8 7.30 -18.26 -0.23
N GLU A 9 6.13 -18.89 -0.29
CA GLU A 9 4.85 -18.22 0.05
C GLU A 9 4.85 -17.57 1.45
N LYS A 10 5.72 -18.05 2.35
CA LYS A 10 5.98 -17.43 3.65
C LYS A 10 6.56 -16.01 3.56
N ASP A 11 7.28 -15.68 2.49
CA ASP A 11 7.87 -14.35 2.25
C ASP A 11 6.85 -13.38 1.63
N LEU A 12 5.92 -13.86 0.80
CA LEU A 12 4.97 -12.98 0.09
C LEU A 12 3.95 -12.36 1.03
N LYS A 13 3.44 -13.13 1.99
CA LYS A 13 2.48 -12.62 2.98
C LYS A 13 3.13 -11.55 3.88
N ASP A 14 4.38 -11.77 4.28
CA ASP A 14 5.12 -10.81 5.10
C ASP A 14 5.40 -9.53 4.29
N ILE A 15 5.78 -9.65 3.02
CA ILE A 15 5.92 -8.49 2.11
C ILE A 15 4.60 -7.76 1.93
N GLU A 16 3.47 -8.46 1.81
CA GLU A 16 2.15 -7.85 1.71
C GLU A 16 1.77 -7.06 2.97
N LEU A 17 2.10 -7.57 4.16
CA LEU A 17 1.88 -6.89 5.44
C LEU A 17 2.74 -5.64 5.57
N ASP A 18 4.03 -5.74 5.24
CA ASP A 18 4.94 -4.59 5.26
C ASP A 18 4.46 -3.49 4.29
N LEU A 19 4.01 -3.88 3.09
CA LEU A 19 3.45 -2.95 2.11
C LEU A 19 2.11 -2.34 2.56
N GLU A 20 1.29 -3.09 3.30
CA GLU A 20 0.07 -2.59 3.90
C GLU A 20 0.37 -1.47 4.91
N GLU A 21 1.30 -1.72 5.83
CA GLU A 21 1.70 -0.75 6.85
C GLU A 21 2.29 0.52 6.22
N LEU A 22 3.23 0.36 5.26
CA LEU A 22 3.82 1.48 4.55
C LEU A 22 2.78 2.29 3.77
N SER A 23 1.77 1.63 3.19
CA SER A 23 0.69 2.31 2.48
C SER A 23 -0.14 3.19 3.41
N ILE A 24 -0.45 2.71 4.62
CA ILE A 24 -1.18 3.47 5.64
C ILE A 24 -0.36 4.68 6.08
N GLN A 25 0.92 4.48 6.45
CA GLN A 25 1.80 5.56 6.88
C GLN A 25 1.95 6.66 5.81
N LEU A 26 2.06 6.26 4.54
CA LEU A 26 2.17 7.22 3.45
C LEU A 26 0.88 8.00 3.19
N ILE A 27 -0.30 7.37 3.36
CA ILE A 27 -1.59 8.07 3.30
C ILE A 27 -1.65 9.18 4.36
N ASP A 28 -1.22 8.88 5.59
CA ASP A 28 -1.21 9.85 6.68
C ASP A 28 -0.28 11.04 6.40
N ILE A 29 0.91 10.78 5.86
CA ILE A 29 1.86 11.84 5.45
C ILE A 29 1.24 12.72 4.35
N LEU A 30 0.62 12.12 3.33
CA LEU A 30 -0.01 12.86 2.24
C LEU A 30 -1.19 13.70 2.74
N LYS A 31 -1.95 13.18 3.70
CA LYS A 31 -3.07 13.90 4.32
C LYS A 31 -2.55 15.12 5.09
N TYR A 32 -1.46 14.96 5.84
CA TYR A 32 -0.80 16.07 6.51
C TYR A 32 -0.30 17.13 5.51
N TYR A 33 0.34 16.72 4.41
CA TYR A 33 0.81 17.65 3.37
C TYR A 33 -0.32 18.40 2.67
N LYS A 34 -1.46 17.73 2.42
CA LYS A 34 -2.67 18.37 1.90
C LYS A 34 -3.22 19.42 2.86
N ILE A 35 -3.31 19.11 4.16
CA ILE A 35 -3.76 20.06 5.19
C ILE A 35 -2.83 21.28 5.26
N LYS A 36 -1.52 21.08 5.07
CA LYS A 36 -0.52 22.15 5.04
C LYS A 36 -0.46 22.90 3.71
N GLY A 37 -1.22 22.50 2.70
CA GLY A 37 -1.21 23.10 1.37
C GLY A 37 0.07 22.83 0.57
N VAL A 38 0.86 21.82 0.95
CA VAL A 38 2.09 21.41 0.24
C VAL A 38 1.74 20.70 -1.07
N ILE A 39 0.66 19.92 -1.07
CA ILE A 39 0.09 19.29 -2.27
C ILE A 39 -1.37 19.68 -2.41
N ASN A 40 -1.83 19.75 -3.66
CA ASN A 40 -3.21 20.07 -3.98
C ASN A 40 -4.11 18.80 -3.95
N ASN A 41 -5.41 19.00 -4.15
CA ASN A 41 -6.38 17.90 -4.14
C ASN A 41 -6.10 16.86 -5.24
N GLU A 42 -5.72 17.28 -6.43
CA GLU A 42 -5.50 16.38 -7.55
C GLU A 42 -4.28 15.48 -7.32
N GLU A 43 -3.16 16.06 -6.86
CA GLU A 43 -1.95 15.33 -6.47
C GLU A 43 -2.24 14.32 -5.34
N TYR A 44 -3.01 14.74 -4.34
CA TYR A 44 -3.44 13.88 -3.25
C TYR A 44 -4.27 12.69 -3.74
N GLU A 45 -5.31 12.94 -4.54
CA GLU A 45 -6.21 11.90 -5.06
C GLU A 45 -5.47 10.89 -5.97
N GLN A 46 -4.57 11.37 -6.82
CA GLN A 46 -3.75 10.50 -7.68
C GLN A 46 -2.92 9.51 -6.84
N HIS A 47 -2.33 9.99 -5.75
CA HIS A 47 -1.51 9.16 -4.87
C HIS A 47 -2.33 8.22 -3.98
N ILE A 48 -3.50 8.66 -3.49
CA ILE A 48 -4.37 7.86 -2.61
C ILE A 48 -5.03 6.71 -3.39
N LYS A 49 -5.52 6.95 -4.61
CA LYS A 49 -6.28 5.97 -5.40
C LYS A 49 -5.54 4.64 -5.61
N VAL A 50 -4.24 4.67 -5.84
CA VAL A 50 -3.45 3.44 -6.02
C VAL A 50 -3.33 2.66 -4.70
N LYS A 51 -3.20 3.38 -3.58
CA LYS A 51 -3.01 2.80 -2.24
C LYS A 51 -4.31 2.23 -1.71
N GLU A 52 -5.43 2.94 -1.86
CA GLU A 52 -6.75 2.42 -1.48
C GLU A 52 -7.11 1.16 -2.27
N LYS A 53 -6.78 1.11 -3.56
CA LYS A 53 -6.95 -0.10 -4.38
C LYS A 53 -6.13 -1.27 -3.85
N PHE A 54 -4.90 -1.03 -3.43
CA PHE A 54 -4.04 -2.05 -2.85
C PHE A 54 -4.57 -2.54 -1.49
N LEU A 55 -4.96 -1.64 -0.60
CA LEU A 55 -5.57 -1.99 0.69
C LEU A 55 -6.89 -2.78 0.50
N THR A 56 -7.72 -2.36 -0.45
CA THR A 56 -8.94 -3.08 -0.83
C THR A 56 -8.65 -4.48 -1.35
N TYR A 57 -7.60 -4.64 -2.17
CA TYR A 57 -7.14 -5.95 -2.64
C TYR A 57 -6.75 -6.86 -1.46
N LEU A 58 -5.96 -6.36 -0.51
CA LEU A 58 -5.54 -7.13 0.66
C LEU A 58 -6.73 -7.51 1.55
N GLN A 59 -7.68 -6.60 1.73
CA GLN A 59 -8.91 -6.88 2.48
C GLN A 59 -9.74 -7.99 1.81
N ASN A 60 -10.01 -7.87 0.51
CA ASN A 60 -10.75 -8.87 -0.25
C ASN A 60 -10.05 -10.24 -0.28
N LYS A 61 -8.71 -10.25 -0.27
CA LYS A 61 -7.92 -11.48 -0.16
C LYS A 61 -8.15 -12.16 1.19
N ARG A 62 -8.09 -11.40 2.29
CA ARG A 62 -8.39 -11.90 3.65
C ARG A 62 -9.82 -12.45 3.78
N GLU A 63 -10.80 -11.80 3.15
CA GLU A 63 -12.19 -12.26 3.17
C GLU A 63 -12.43 -13.55 2.35
N LYS A 64 -11.60 -13.83 1.34
CA LYS A 64 -11.70 -15.05 0.52
C LYS A 64 -10.95 -16.25 1.12
N ASP A 65 -10.00 -16.00 2.01
CA ASP A 65 -9.21 -17.03 2.70
C ASP A 65 -9.84 -17.46 4.05
N LEU A 66 -11.02 -16.93 4.41
CA LEU A 66 -11.86 -17.27 5.57
C LEU A 66 -13.04 -18.17 5.18
#